data_AF-A0A7X8H9F6-F1
#
_entry.id   AF-A0A7X8H9F6-F1
#
_cell.length_a   1.000
_cell.length_b   1.000
_cell.length_c   1.000
_cell.angle_alpha   90.00
_cell.angle_beta   90.00
_cell.angle_gamma   90.00
#
_symmetry.space_group_name_H-M   'P 1'
#
loop_
_entity.id
_entity.type
_entity.pdbx_description
1 polymer ?
#
loop_
_entity_poly.entity_id
_entity_poly.type
_entity_poly.pdbx_seq_one_letter_code
_entity_poly.pdbx_strand_id
1 'polypeptide(L)' 'MKRLRDFCQKYNIALVYLFDSQKENSLKLLNGEKVEINDPLADIDVGIVFSQDIESIPER' A
#
# COMPACT_ATOMS: atom_id res chain seq x y z
N MET A 1 11.06 -1.14 3.17
CA MET A 1 11.01 -1.33 1.68
C MET A 1 11.17 -2.76 1.17
N LYS A 2 12.20 -3.54 1.53
CA LYS A 2 12.41 -4.91 0.99
C LYS A 2 11.17 -5.81 1.11
N ARG A 3 10.57 -5.88 2.31
CA ARG A 3 9.37 -6.69 2.58
C ARG A 3 8.16 -6.33 1.70
N LEU A 4 7.95 -5.05 1.40
CA LEU A 4 6.86 -4.61 0.52
C LEU A 4 7.12 -5.07 -0.91
N ARG A 5 8.35 -4.96 -1.39
CA ARG A 5 8.75 -5.45 -2.72
C ARG A 5 8.56 -6.96 -2.85
N ASP A 6 9.01 -7.73 -1.86
CA ASP A 6 8.85 -9.19 -1.84
C ASP A 6 7.37 -9.58 -1.83
N PHE A 7 6.52 -8.83 -1.10
CA PHE A 7 5.08 -9.00 -1.12
C PHE A 7 4.50 -8.72 -2.51
N CYS A 8 4.84 -7.60 -3.14
CA CYS A 8 4.36 -7.28 -4.48
C CYS A 8 4.70 -8.36 -5.51
N GLN A 9 5.93 -8.89 -5.46
CA GLN A 9 6.35 -9.98 -6.34
C GLN A 9 5.55 -11.26 -6.09
N LYS A 10 5.32 -11.63 -4.82
CA LYS A 10 4.56 -12.83 -4.45
C LYS A 10 3.12 -12.81 -4.99
N TYR A 11 2.50 -11.62 -5.04
CA TYR A 11 1.09 -11.47 -5.40
C TYR A 11 0.87 -10.88 -6.79
N ASN A 12 1.87 -10.92 -7.67
CA ASN A 12 1.79 -10.37 -9.02
C ASN A 12 1.29 -8.92 -9.05
N ILE A 13 1.78 -8.08 -8.15
CA ILE A 13 1.45 -6.66 -8.12
C ILE A 13 2.46 -5.89 -8.97
N ALA A 14 1.97 -5.24 -10.03
CA ALA A 14 2.76 -4.42 -10.94
C ALA A 14 3.12 -3.06 -10.31
N LEU A 15 2.17 -2.44 -9.61
CA LEU A 15 2.33 -1.11 -9.02
C LEU A 15 1.59 -1.02 -7.69
N VAL A 16 2.24 -0.36 -6.72
CA VAL A 16 1.62 0.09 -5.47
C VAL A 16 1.91 1.57 -5.31
N TYR A 17 0.90 2.36 -4.98
CA TYR A 17 1.07 3.78 -4.69
C TYR A 17 0.20 4.22 -3.52
N LEU A 18 0.73 5.15 -2.72
CA LEU A 18 0.01 5.80 -1.64
C LEU A 18 -0.69 7.03 -2.18
N PHE A 19 -1.94 7.23 -1.82
CA PHE A 19 -2.70 8.41 -2.22
C PHE A 19 -3.54 8.96 -1.08
N ASP A 20 -4.32 9.99 -1.37
CA ASP A 20 -5.18 10.71 -0.41
C ASP A 20 -4.42 11.41 0.74
N SER A 21 -5.16 11.77 1.79
CA SER A 21 -4.80 12.67 2.88
C SER A 21 -3.60 12.22 3.71
N GLN A 22 -3.37 10.91 3.82
CA GLN A 22 -2.30 10.32 4.65
C GLN A 22 -1.09 9.80 3.86
N LYS A 23 -0.97 10.09 2.55
CA LYS A 23 0.09 9.54 1.69
C LYS A 23 1.52 9.78 2.22
N GLU A 24 1.81 10.97 2.74
CA GLU A 24 3.16 11.33 3.22
C GLU A 24 3.49 10.64 4.54
N ASN A 25 2.53 10.62 5.46
CA ASN A 25 2.65 9.92 6.74
C ASN A 25 2.81 8.41 6.54
N SER A 26 2.07 7.84 5.59
CA SER A 26 2.17 6.44 5.20
C SER A 26 3.57 6.10 4.65
N LEU A 27 4.16 6.99 3.85
CA LEU A 27 5.53 6.81 3.35
C LEU A 27 6.56 6.82 4.50
N LYS A 28 6.43 7.75 5.45
CA LYS A 28 7.27 7.79 6.66
C LYS A 28 7.16 6.50 7.47
N LEU A 29 5.93 6.02 7.70
CA LEU A 29 5.68 4.75 8.39
C LEU A 29 6.35 3.57 7.67
N LEU A 30 6.25 3.51 6.34
CA LEU A 30 6.88 2.48 5.52
C LEU A 30 8.43 2.51 5.56
N ASN A 31 9.01 3.67 5.88
CA ASN A 31 10.44 3.86 6.10
C ASN A 31 10.87 3.56 7.54
N GLY A 32 9.92 3.22 8.43
CA GLY A 32 10.19 2.94 9.84
C GLY A 32 10.31 4.19 10.70
N GLU A 33 9.89 5.34 10.20
CA GLU A 33 9.85 6.60 10.95
C GLU A 33 8.65 6.62 11.89
N LYS A 34 8.75 7.41 12.97
CA LYS A 34 7.61 7.67 13.86
C LYS A 34 6.78 8.80 13.28
N VAL A 35 5.46 8.62 13.28
CA VAL A 35 4.49 9.63 12.89
C VAL A 35 3.45 9.75 14.00
N GLU A 36 3.14 10.97 14.41
CA GLU A 36 2.02 11.24 15.32
C GLU A 36 0.77 11.53 14.50
N ILE A 37 -0.28 10.74 14.73
CA ILE A 37 -1.58 10.90 14.08
C ILE A 37 -2.59 11.21 15.19
N ASN A 38 -3.10 12.43 15.19
CA ASN A 38 -4.03 12.91 16.23
C ASN A 38 -5.49 12.58 15.91
N ASP A 39 -5.80 12.32 14.64
CA ASP A 39 -7.13 11.92 14.21
C ASP A 39 -7.29 10.40 14.37
N PRO A 40 -8.16 9.93 15.28
CA PRO A 40 -8.36 8.50 15.49
C PRO A 40 -9.05 7.79 14.32
N LEU A 41 -9.62 8.53 13.37
CA LEU A 41 -10.30 7.99 12.20
C LEU A 41 -9.43 8.01 10.95
N ALA A 42 -8.19 8.52 11.04
CA ALA A 42 -7.27 8.52 9.92
C ALA A 42 -6.90 7.09 9.49
N ASP A 43 -6.96 6.87 8.19
CA ASP A 43 -6.65 5.62 7.51
C ASP A 43 -5.53 5.80 6.48
N ILE A 44 -5.20 4.71 5.77
CA ILE A 44 -4.16 4.70 4.74
C ILE A 44 -4.79 4.20 3.44
N ASP A 45 -4.78 5.06 2.43
CA ASP A 45 -5.23 4.71 1.09
C ASP A 45 -4.08 4.19 0.23
N VAL A 46 -4.30 3.01 -0.35
CA VAL A 46 -3.32 2.32 -1.19
C VAL A 46 -3.97 1.89 -2.49
N GLY A 47 -3.38 2.33 -3.61
CA GLY A 47 -3.76 1.90 -4.94
C GLY A 47 -2.87 0.74 -5.37
N ILE A 48 -3.48 -0.32 -5.92
CA ILE A 48 -2.78 -1.53 -6.34
C ILE A 48 -3.16 -1.85 -7.78
N VAL A 49 -2.17 -2.08 -8.62
CA VAL A 49 -2.34 -2.61 -9.98
C VAL A 49 -1.76 -4.00 -10.02
N PHE A 50 -2.57 -4.99 -10.37
CA PHE A 50 -2.12 -6.36 -10.57
C PHE A 50 -1.58 -6.55 -12.00
N SER A 51 -0.54 -7.38 -12.12
CA SER A 51 0.01 -7.88 -13.39
C SER A 51 -0.85 -8.99 -14.01
N GLN A 52 -1.92 -9.39 -13.34
CA GLN A 52 -2.86 -10.43 -13.77
C GLN A 52 -4.25 -9.82 -13.92
N ASP A 53 -5.06 -10.43 -14.79
CA ASP A 53 -6.45 -10.01 -15.01
C ASP A 53 -7.24 -10.10 -13.71
N ILE A 54 -7.98 -9.05 -13.37
CA ILE A 54 -8.79 -9.02 -12.16
C ILE A 54 -9.92 -10.05 -12.21
N GLU A 55 -10.40 -10.44 -13.39
CA GLU A 55 -11.40 -11.52 -13.57
C GLU A 55 -10.84 -12.90 -13.21
N SER A 56 -9.51 -13.04 -13.17
CA SER A 56 -8.85 -14.31 -12.80
C SER A 56 -8.70 -14.51 -11.29
N ILE A 57 -9.08 -13.50 -10.48
CA ILE A 57 -8.94 -13.53 -9.02
C ILE A 57 -10.21 -14.15 -8.42
N PRO A 58 -10.15 -15.34 -7.78
CA PRO A 58 -11.35 -16.08 -7.35
C PRO A 58 -12.21 -15.39 -6.30
N GLU A 59 -11.65 -14.43 -5.57
CA GLU A 59 -12.23 -13.79 -4.38
C GLU A 59 -12.50 -12.29 -4.59
N ARG A 60 -12.55 -11.82 -5.84
CA ARG A 60 -12.90 -10.44 -6.15
C ARG A 60 -14.37 -10.13 -5.84
#